data_AF-Q60202-F1
#
_entry.id   AF-Q60202-F1
#
_cell.length_a   1.000
_cell.length_b   1.000
_cell.length_c   1.000
_cell.angle_alpha   90.00
_cell.angle_beta   90.00
_cell.angle_gamma   90.00
#
_symmetry.space_group_name_H-M   'P 1'
#
loop_
_entity.id
_entity.type
_entity.pdbx_description
1 polymer ?
#
loop_
_entity_poly.entity_id
_entity_poly.type
_entity_poly.pdbx_seq_one_letter_code
_entity_poly.pdbx_strand_id
1 'polypeptide(L)'
;MNQLPFKVNTNESLDCSREKTFLCEYRYKGATWCFEITAESYEEAQQKMKCVSQGIVLGEIKAKIPYSFGWVAKIWVWISRFFNL
;
A
#
# COMPACT_ATOMS: atom_id res chain seq x y z
N MET A 1 34.06 10.06 2.43
CA MET A 1 33.09 9.64 1.40
C MET A 1 32.29 8.46 1.93
N ASN A 2 31.03 8.74 2.27
CA ASN A 2 29.83 7.91 2.19
C ASN A 2 29.80 6.52 2.86
N GLN A 3 29.42 6.50 4.14
CA GLN A 3 28.61 5.42 4.69
C GLN A 3 27.25 5.98 5.11
N LEU A 4 26.23 5.80 4.28
CA LEU A 4 24.86 5.57 4.72
C LEU A 4 24.26 4.62 3.68
N PRO A 5 23.67 3.49 4.12
CA PRO A 5 22.25 3.40 3.86
C PRO A 5 21.54 2.73 5.03
N PHE A 6 20.68 3.51 5.68
CA PHE A 6 19.37 3.08 6.20
C PHE A 6 19.30 1.64 6.72
N LYS A 7 19.64 1.45 8.00
CA LYS A 7 19.14 0.32 8.79
C LYS A 7 17.62 0.41 8.81
N VAL A 8 16.95 -0.35 7.95
CA VAL A 8 15.50 -0.62 8.07
C VAL A 8 15.35 -1.43 9.35
N ASN A 9 15.10 -0.76 10.48
CA ASN A 9 14.81 -1.44 11.75
C ASN A 9 13.49 -2.19 11.57
N THR A 10 13.60 -3.48 11.27
CA THR A 10 12.46 -4.42 11.17
C THR A 10 12.13 -4.91 12.59
N ASN A 11 11.91 -3.97 13.50
CA ASN A 11 11.61 -4.21 14.91
C ASN A 11 10.57 -3.22 15.45
N GLU A 12 9.69 -2.74 14.56
CA GLU A 12 8.43 -2.11 14.93
C GLU A 12 7.29 -3.13 14.76
N SER A 13 7.44 -4.25 15.44
CA SER A 13 6.33 -5.18 15.63
C SER A 13 5.62 -4.85 16.94
N LEU A 14 4.40 -4.34 16.77
CA LEU A 14 3.20 -4.72 17.53
C LEU A 14 3.04 -4.12 18.95
N ASP A 15 2.50 -2.90 19.03
CA ASP A 15 1.28 -2.66 19.82
C ASP A 15 0.66 -1.27 19.53
N CYS A 16 -0.18 -1.17 18.49
CA CYS A 16 -1.20 -0.12 18.42
C CYS A 16 -2.35 -0.66 17.58
N SER A 17 -3.41 -1.11 18.25
CA SER A 17 -4.48 -1.95 17.72
C SER A 17 -5.38 -1.26 16.66
N ARG A 18 -4.94 -0.17 16.02
CA ARG A 18 -5.70 0.62 15.03
C ARG A 18 -4.92 1.08 13.81
N GLU A 19 -3.61 0.80 13.73
CA GLU A 19 -2.84 1.21 12.57
C GLU A 19 -3.23 0.38 11.34
N LYS A 20 -3.64 1.08 10.27
CA LYS A 20 -4.08 0.51 9.00
C LYS A 20 -3.06 0.83 7.93
N THR A 21 -2.93 -0.08 6.97
CA THR A 21 -2.06 0.13 5.80
C THR A 21 -2.88 0.72 4.67
N PHE A 22 -2.41 1.84 4.10
CA PHE A 22 -3.02 2.50 2.95
C PHE A 22 -2.11 2.39 1.73
N LEU A 23 -2.71 2.08 0.59
CA LEU A 23 -2.05 2.10 -0.70
C LEU A 23 -2.04 3.52 -1.25
N CYS A 24 -0.88 3.97 -1.67
CA CYS A 24 -0.69 5.29 -2.25
C CYS A 24 0.02 5.17 -3.60
N GLU A 25 -0.34 6.06 -4.51
CA GLU A 25 0.35 6.22 -5.78
C GLU A 25 0.93 7.62 -5.91
N TYR A 26 2.08 7.75 -6.56
CA TYR A 26 2.60 9.04 -6.97
C TYR A 26 3.20 8.96 -8.37
N ARG A 27 3.14 10.07 -9.09
CA ARG A 27 3.72 10.18 -10.43
C ARG A 27 5.07 10.85 -10.37
N TYR A 28 6.07 10.23 -11.00
CA TYR A 28 7.40 10.79 -11.11
C TYR A 28 8.03 10.38 -12.45
N LYS A 29 8.50 11.38 -13.20
CA LYS A 29 9.14 11.20 -14.52
C LYS A 29 8.31 10.36 -15.51
N GLY A 30 6.99 10.56 -15.52
CA GLY A 30 6.07 9.83 -16.41
C GLY A 30 5.75 8.40 -15.97
N ALA A 31 6.35 7.90 -14.89
CA ALA A 31 6.01 6.62 -14.29
C ALA A 31 5.11 6.81 -13.06
N THR A 32 4.23 5.84 -12.84
CA THR A 32 3.41 5.76 -11.61
C THR A 32 4.05 4.75 -10.67
N TRP A 33 4.29 5.19 -9.44
CA TRP A 33 4.89 4.39 -8.39
C TRP A 33 3.87 4.16 -7.29
N CYS A 34 3.81 2.94 -6.77
CA CYS A 34 2.92 2.59 -5.68
C CYS A 34 3.75 2.27 -4.43
N PHE A 35 3.29 2.75 -3.28
CA PHE A 35 3.90 2.48 -1.99
C PHE A 35 2.84 2.41 -0.90
N GLU A 36 3.24 1.87 0.24
CA GLU A 36 2.36 1.65 1.39
C GLU A 36 2.71 2.62 2.50
N ILE A 37 1.68 3.20 3.13
CA ILE A 37 1.84 4.01 4.34
C ILE A 37 0.99 3.45 5.45
N THR A 38 1.51 3.51 6.68
CA THR A 38 0.75 3.15 7.87
C THR A 38 0.16 4.42 8.49
N ALA A 39 -1.15 4.37 8.80
CA ALA A 39 -1.88 5.47 9.42
C ALA A 39 -3.09 4.92 10.19
N GLU A 40 -3.58 5.65 11.19
CA GLU A 40 -4.78 5.26 11.94
C GLU A 40 -6.07 5.52 11.14
N SER A 41 -6.03 6.51 10.25
CA SER A 41 -7.17 6.95 9.46
C SER A 41 -6.79 7.36 8.04
N TYR A 42 -7.79 7.40 7.16
CA TYR A 42 -7.63 7.89 5.79
C TYR A 42 -7.23 9.37 5.76
N GLU A 43 -7.74 10.17 6.69
CA GLU A 43 -7.41 11.60 6.79
C GLU A 43 -5.94 11.81 7.14
N GLU A 44 -5.42 11.03 8.10
CA GLU A 44 -4.00 11.06 8.47
C GLU A 44 -3.13 10.57 7.30
N ALA A 45 -3.55 9.51 6.60
CA ALA A 45 -2.90 9.04 5.38
C ALA A 45 -2.83 10.14 4.31
N GLN A 46 -3.91 10.89 4.09
CA GLN A 46 -3.93 12.03 3.18
C GLN A 46 -3.01 13.17 3.65
N GLN A 47 -2.98 13.46 4.95
CA GLN A 47 -2.07 14.48 5.50
C GLN A 47 -0.61 14.10 5.26
N LYS A 48 -0.22 12.85 5.51
CA LYS A 48 1.11 12.33 5.17
C LYS A 48 1.40 12.43 3.67
N MET A 49 0.39 12.20 2.82
CA MET A 49 0.51 12.31 1.37
C MET A 49 0.70 13.75 0.87
N LYS A 50 0.27 14.78 1.61
CA LYS A 50 0.46 16.19 1.22
C LYS A 50 1.95 16.55 1.07
N CYS A 51 2.84 15.86 1.75
CA CYS A 51 4.29 16.04 1.60
C CYS A 51 4.83 15.51 0.27
N VAL A 52 4.06 14.67 -0.44
CA VAL A 52 4.42 14.05 -1.71
C VAL A 52 3.69 14.78 -2.84
N SER A 53 4.44 15.53 -3.64
CA SER A 53 3.87 16.20 -4.82
C SER A 53 3.29 15.16 -5.79
N GLN A 54 2.06 15.38 -6.23
CA GLN A 54 1.32 14.47 -7.13
C GLN A 54 1.05 13.07 -6.53
N GLY A 55 1.04 12.95 -5.19
CA GLY A 55 0.64 11.75 -4.48
C GLY A 55 -0.88 11.66 -4.27
N ILE A 56 -1.43 10.45 -4.39
CA ILE A 56 -2.85 10.13 -4.19
C ILE A 56 -2.94 8.92 -3.25
N VAL A 57 -3.84 8.99 -2.28
CA VAL A 57 -4.19 7.83 -1.43
C VAL A 57 -5.32 7.07 -2.13
N LEU A 58 -5.08 5.82 -2.49
CA LEU A 58 -6.06 4.97 -3.19
C LEU A 58 -7.04 4.31 -2.21
N GLY A 59 -6.59 3.96 -1.02
CA GLY A 59 -7.44 3.36 0.01
C GLY A 59 -6.71 2.38 0.93
N GLU A 60 -7.45 1.77 1.84
CA GLU A 60 -6.91 0.80 2.81
C GLU A 60 -6.64 -0.56 2.14
N ILE A 61 -5.46 -1.15 2.39
CA ILE A 61 -5.12 -2.49 1.94
C ILE A 61 -5.78 -3.51 2.87
N LYS A 62 -6.86 -4.14 2.39
CA LYS A 62 -7.54 -5.23 3.11
C LYS A 62 -6.90 -6.60 2.90
N ALA A 63 -6.27 -6.82 1.75
CA ALA A 63 -5.62 -8.07 1.40
C ALA A 63 -4.50 -7.86 0.39
N LYS A 64 -3.43 -8.65 0.50
CA LYS A 64 -2.35 -8.72 -0.51
C LYS A 64 -2.42 -10.08 -1.18
N ILE A 65 -2.56 -10.08 -2.50
CA ILE A 65 -2.58 -11.32 -3.29
C ILE A 65 -1.15 -11.64 -3.72
N PRO A 66 -0.52 -12.70 -3.18
CA PRO A 66 0.83 -13.10 -3.61
C PRO A 66 0.80 -13.58 -5.07
N TYR A 67 1.79 -13.13 -5.85
CA TYR A 67 1.91 -13.42 -7.29
C TYR A 67 1.96 -14.92 -7.62
N SER A 68 2.44 -15.76 -6.69
CA SER A 68 2.47 -17.22 -6.83
C SER A 68 1.07 -17.85 -7.01
N PHE A 69 0.01 -17.14 -6.66
CA PHE A 69 -1.38 -17.54 -6.88
C PHE A 69 -2.01 -16.95 -8.14
N GLY A 70 -1.23 -16.36 -9.05
CA GLY A 70 -1.75 -15.57 -10.17
C GLY A 70 -2.81 -16.25 -11.04
N TRP A 71 -2.73 -17.58 -11.21
CA TRP A 71 -3.76 -18.35 -11.94
C TRP A 71 -5.03 -18.56 -11.10
N VAL A 72 -4.90 -18.86 -9.81
CA VAL A 72 -6.03 -19.01 -8.88
C VAL A 72 -6.75 -17.67 -8.65
N ALA A 73 -6.00 -16.58 -8.51
CA ALA A 73 -6.56 -15.24 -8.36
C ALA A 73 -7.34 -14.81 -9.62
N LYS A 74 -6.84 -15.14 -10.82
CA LYS A 74 -7.58 -14.90 -12.08
C LYS A 74 -8.89 -15.68 -12.13
N ILE A 75 -8.88 -16.94 -11.71
CA ILE A 75 -10.07 -17.78 -11.64
C ILE A 75 -11.07 -17.23 -10.61
N TRP A 76 -10.59 -16.82 -9.43
CA TRP A 76 -11.44 -16.23 -8.39
C TRP A 76 -12.12 -14.93 -8.85
N VAL A 77 -11.40 -14.02 -9.52
CA VAL A 77 -11.98 -12.79 -10.09
C VAL A 77 -13.02 -13.10 -11.17
N TRP A 78 -12.80 -14.14 -11.97
CA TRP A 78 -13.79 -14.61 -12.94
C TRP A 78 -15.05 -15.14 -12.27
N ILE A 79 -14.90 -15.94 -11.21
CA ILE A 79 -16.01 -16.50 -10.43
C ILE A 79 -16.76 -15.37 -9.71
N SER A 80 -16.07 -14.48 -8.99
CA SER A 80 -16.70 -13.40 -8.23
C SER A 80 -17.49 -12.45 -9.14
N ARG A 81 -16.97 -12.18 -10.35
CA ARG A 81 -17.68 -11.38 -11.37
C ARG A 81 -18.90 -12.09 -11.95
N PHE A 82 -18.90 -13.42 -12.01
CA PHE A 82 -20.05 -14.21 -12.47
C PHE A 82 -21.16 -14.29 -11.40
N PHE A 83 -20.79 -14.29 -10.12
CA PHE A 83 -21.74 -14.34 -9.00
C PHE A 83 -22.20 -12.97 -8.48
N ASN A 84 -21.70 -11.86 -9.04
CA ASN A 84 -22.11 -10.48 -8.72
C ASN A 84 -22.10 -10.18 -7.21
N LEU A 85 -21.02 -10.62 -6.54
CA LEU A 85 -20.78 -10.50 -5.11
C LEU A 85 -19.73 -9.42 -4.82
#